data_AF-A0A0M9E8F1-F1
#
_entry.id   AF-A0A0M9E8F1-F1
#
_cell.length_a   1.000
_cell.length_b   1.000
_cell.length_c   1.000
_cell.angle_alpha   90.00
_cell.angle_beta   90.00
_cell.angle_gamma   90.00
#
_symmetry.space_group_name_H-M   'P 1'
#
loop_
_entity.id
_entity.type
_entity.pdbx_description
1 polymer ?
#
loop_
_entity_poly.entity_id
_entity_poly.type
_entity_poly.pdbx_seq_one_letter_code
_entity_poly.pdbx_strand_id
1 'polypeptide(L)' 'LALIKPQFEVGKKEVGKGGVVRDPLLHERVISDIKNFCDEINLKSHFVIESPIMGPKGNKEFIIGLERF' A
#
# COMPACT_ATOMS: atom_id res chain seq x y z
N LEU A 1 5.26 5.75 -10.98
CA LEU A 1 5.62 5.40 -9.58
C LEU A 1 4.57 5.96 -8.64
N ALA A 2 4.15 5.20 -7.64
CA ALA A 2 3.24 5.65 -6.58
C ALA A 2 3.65 5.08 -5.21
N LEU A 3 3.17 5.72 -4.15
CA LEU A 3 3.41 5.33 -2.75
C LEU A 3 2.11 4.80 -2.16
N ILE A 4 2.11 3.53 -1.77
CA ILE A 4 1.01 2.85 -1.10
C ILE A 4 1.15 3.10 0.41
N LYS A 5 0.08 3.61 1.01
CA LYS A 5 0.02 3.96 2.43
C LYS A 5 -1.11 3.20 3.11
N PRO A 6 -0.87 1.98 3.63
CA PRO A 6 -1.93 1.12 4.16
C PRO A 6 -2.87 1.80 5.16
N GLN A 7 -2.37 2.73 5.98
CA GLN A 7 -3.16 3.48 6.95
C GLN A 7 -4.28 4.35 6.36
N PHE A 8 -4.27 4.59 5.05
CA PHE A 8 -5.34 5.31 4.34
C PHE A 8 -6.24 4.39 3.52
N GLU A 9 -5.82 3.15 3.28
CA GLU A 9 -6.53 2.18 2.43
C GLU A 9 -7.34 1.16 3.25
N VAL A 10 -6.92 0.84 4.47
CA VAL A 10 -7.66 -0.08 5.36
C VAL A 10 -8.83 0.63 6.04
N GLY A 11 -9.83 -0.14 6.47
CA GLY A 11 -10.97 0.38 7.20
C GLY A 11 -10.60 0.91 8.58
N LYS A 12 -11.38 1.88 9.11
CA LYS A 12 -11.12 2.52 10.42
C LYS A 12 -10.92 1.54 11.59
N LYS A 13 -11.58 0.38 11.57
CA LYS A 13 -11.48 -0.66 12.62
C LYS A 13 -10.18 -1.46 12.56
N GLU A 14 -9.49 -1.41 11.42
CA GLU A 14 -8.27 -2.17 11.13
C GLU A 14 -7.01 -1.34 11.39
N VAL A 15 -7.17 -0.03 11.59
CA VAL A 15 -6.09 0.86 11.99
C VAL A 15 -5.88 0.75 13.51
N GLY A 16 -4.70 0.28 13.90
CA GLY A 16 -4.32 0.15 15.30
C GLY A 16 -4.09 1.49 16.01
N LYS A 17 -3.80 1.42 17.31
CA LYS A 17 -3.51 2.59 18.14
C LYS A 17 -2.44 3.49 17.51
N GLY A 18 -2.71 4.79 17.49
CA GLY A 18 -1.83 5.80 16.91
C GLY A 18 -2.00 6.01 15.41
N GLY A 19 -2.94 5.33 14.75
CA GLY A 19 -3.10 5.43 13.30
C GLY A 19 -2.11 4.55 12.53
N VAL A 20 -1.69 3.42 13.13
CA VAL A 20 -0.61 2.57 12.59
C VAL A 20 -1.14 1.19 12.24
N VAL A 21 -0.89 0.76 11.02
CA VAL A 21 -1.20 -0.58 10.51
C VAL A 21 0.03 -1.46 10.71
N ARG A 22 -0.04 -2.40 11.66
CA ARG A 22 1.07 -3.32 12.00
C ARG A 22 0.91 -4.72 11.42
N ASP A 23 -0.33 -5.10 11.10
CA ASP A 23 -0.63 -6.43 10.60
C ASP A 23 -0.10 -6.59 9.16
N PRO A 24 0.85 -7.51 8.91
CA PRO A 24 1.37 -7.74 7.56
C PRO A 24 0.28 -8.22 6.58
N LEU A 25 -0.76 -8.91 7.06
CA LEU A 25 -1.85 -9.37 6.20
C LEU A 25 -2.67 -8.20 5.66
N LEU A 26 -2.81 -7.12 6.45
CA LEU A 26 -3.44 -5.89 5.98
C LEU A 26 -2.58 -5.17 4.94
N HIS A 27 -1.25 -5.22 5.06
CA HIS A 27 -0.35 -4.66 4.05
C HIS A 27 -0.48 -5.42 2.74
N GLU A 28 -0.44 -6.75 2.78
CA GLU A 28 -0.58 -7.62 1.60
C GLU A 28 -1.93 -7.41 0.91
N ARG A 29 -3.03 -7.32 1.69
CA ARG A 29 -4.36 -7.06 1.15
C ARG A 29 -4.40 -5.72 0.41
N VAL A 30 -3.93 -4.64 1.02
CA VAL A 30 -3.89 -3.31 0.38
C VAL A 30 -3.06 -3.35 -0.90
N ILE A 31 -1.89 -4.01 -0.88
CA ILE A 31 -1.05 -4.12 -2.09
C ILE A 31 -1.79 -4.87 -3.19
N SER A 32 -2.50 -5.95 -2.86
CA SER A 32 -3.31 -6.71 -3.82
C SER A 32 -4.46 -5.87 -4.39
N ASP A 33 -5.20 -5.17 -3.54
CA ASP A 33 -6.33 -4.33 -3.95
C ASP A 33 -5.88 -3.22 -4.90
N ILE A 34 -4.75 -2.55 -4.59
CA ILE A 34 -4.17 -1.52 -5.44
C ILE A 34 -3.66 -2.09 -6.77
N LYS A 35 -3.05 -3.27 -6.78
CA LYS A 35 -2.62 -3.93 -8.03
C LYS A 35 -3.82 -4.25 -8.92
N ASN A 36 -4.89 -4.80 -8.35
CA ASN A 36 -6.11 -5.12 -9.09
C ASN A 36 -6.75 -3.86 -9.67
N PHE A 37 -6.88 -2.80 -8.86
CA PHE A 37 -7.36 -1.50 -9.34
C PHE A 37 -6.50 -0.93 -10.47
N CYS A 38 -5.17 -1.03 -10.37
CA CYS A 38 -4.27 -0.58 -11.44
C CYS A 38 -4.50 -1.35 -12.74
N ASP A 39 -4.63 -2.68 -12.68
CA ASP A 39 -4.91 -3.51 -13.85
C ASP A 39 -6.25 -3.11 -14.51
N GLU A 40 -7.29 -2.76 -13.73
CA GLU A 40 -8.59 -2.27 -14.25
C GLU A 40 -8.51 -0.95 -15.02
N ILE A 41 -7.50 -0.11 -14.73
CA ILE A 41 -7.30 1.19 -15.38
C ILE A 41 -6.16 1.17 -16.40
N ASN A 42 -5.77 -0.02 -16.89
CA ASN A 42 -4.68 -0.26 -17.85
C ASN A 42 -3.31 0.23 -17.35
N LEU A 43 -3.02 0.03 -16.06
CA LEU A 43 -1.71 0.24 -15.45
C LEU A 43 -1.15 -1.09 -14.95
N LYS A 44 -0.05 -1.56 -15.54
CA LYS A 44 0.62 -2.80 -15.14
C LYS A 44 1.55 -2.53 -13.96
N SER A 45 1.41 -3.33 -12.91
CA SER A 45 2.38 -3.38 -11.80
C SER A 45 3.62 -4.18 -12.20
N HIS A 46 4.80 -3.55 -12.11
CA HIS A 46 6.11 -4.19 -12.31
C HIS A 46 6.72 -4.72 -11.02
N PHE A 47 6.75 -3.87 -9.98
CA PHE A 47 7.31 -4.22 -8.69
C PHE A 47 6.57 -3.50 -7.56
N VAL A 48 6.60 -4.11 -6.38
CA VAL A 48 6.25 -3.46 -5.12
C VAL A 48 7.38 -3.74 -4.14
N ILE A 49 7.94 -2.68 -3.55
CA ILE A 49 9.01 -2.77 -2.56
C ILE A 49 8.63 -1.97 -1.32
N GLU A 50 9.18 -2.36 -0.16
CA GLU A 50 9.05 -1.55 1.05
C GLU A 50 9.79 -0.22 0.88
N SER A 51 9.17 0.87 1.33
CA SER A 51 9.82 2.18 1.39
C SER A 51 11.01 2.13 2.36
N PRO A 52 12.16 2.73 2.02
CA PRO A 52 13.33 2.74 2.91
C PRO A 52 13.11 3.59 4.17
N ILE A 53 12.07 4.42 4.17
CA ILE A 53 11.66 5.23 5.32
C ILE A 53 10.23 4.86 5.73
N MET A 54 9.98 4.91 7.04
CA MET A 54 8.64 4.77 7.58
C MET A 54 7.89 6.09 7.51
N GLY A 55 6.55 6.03 7.46
CA GLY A 55 5.71 7.22 7.63
C GLY A 55 5.90 7.86 9.01
N PRO A 56 5.51 9.14 9.22
CA PRO A 56 5.81 9.88 10.45
C PRO A 56 5.35 9.24 11.77
N LYS A 57 4.31 8.39 11.71
CA LYS A 57 3.79 7.64 12.86
C LYS A 57 4.31 6.20 12.96
N GLY A 58 5.28 5.82 12.13
CA GLY A 58 5.84 4.47 12.05
C GLY A 58 4.99 3.51 11.21
N ASN A 59 4.25 4.01 10.21
CA ASN A 59 3.61 3.12 9.23
C ASN A 59 4.65 2.60 8.25
N LYS A 60 4.57 1.30 7.95
CA LYS A 60 5.25 0.72 6.80
C LYS A 60 4.50 1.17 5.54
N GLU A 61 5.23 1.74 4.58
CA GLU A 61 4.70 2.22 3.29
C GLU A 61 5.44 1.49 2.16
N PHE A 62 4.85 1.44 0.96
CA PHE A 62 5.39 0.64 -0.14
C PHE A 62 5.43 1.45 -1.44
N ILE A 63 6.44 1.23 -2.26
CA ILE A 63 6.57 1.87 -3.57
C ILE A 63 6.11 0.89 -4.64
N ILE A 64 5.20 1.31 -5.50
CA ILE A 64 4.75 0.53 -6.67
C ILE A 64 5.25 1.16 -7.98
N GLY A 65 5.92 0.33 -8.79
CA GLY A 65 6.28 0.62 -10.17
C GLY A 65 5.12 0.31 -11.10
N LEU A 66 4.66 1.30 -11.87
CA LEU A 66 3.51 1.19 -12.77
C LEU A 66 3.90 1.67 -14.18
N GLU A 67 3.42 0.95 -15.18
CA GLU A 67 3.52 1.31 -16.61
C GLU A 67 2.13 1.24 -17.25
N ARG A 68 1.83 2.17 -18.17
CA ARG A 68 0.56 2.15 -18.89
C ARG A 68 0.65 1.22 -20.10
N PHE A 69 -0.40 0.41 -20.29
CA PHE A 69 -0.56 -0.44 -21.46
C PHE A 69 -1.89 -0.18 -22.18
#